data_AF-A0A318Q9T6-F1
#
_entry.id   AF-A0A318Q9T6-F1
#
_cell.length_a   1.000
_cell.length_b   1.000
_cell.length_c   1.000
_cell.angle_alpha   90.00
_cell.angle_beta   90.00
_cell.angle_gamma   90.00
#
_symmetry.space_group_name_H-M   'P 1'
#
loop_
_entity.id
_entity.type
_entity.pdbx_description
1 polymer ?
#
loop_
_entity_poly.entity_id
_entity_poly.type
_entity_poly.pdbx_seq_one_letter_code
_entity_poly.pdbx_strand_id
1 'polypeptide(L)'
;SSQFNEYREEDRMGVDGLENRAANARRFAAEQGIKAAALVASARGALAAYEDMIGAPWKPYTASNARTIDQRAAAAEMDALGF
;
A
#
# COMPACT_ATOMS: atom_id res chain seq x y z
N SER A 1 11.69 24.73 19.73
CA SER A 1 12.01 25.70 18.67
C SER A 1 13.05 25.21 17.66
N SER A 2 13.84 24.14 17.92
CA SER A 2 14.92 23.68 17.03
C SER A 2 14.47 23.01 15.73
N GLN A 3 13.50 22.06 15.81
CA GLN A 3 13.11 21.23 14.66
C GLN A 3 12.59 22.02 13.45
N PHE A 4 11.85 23.12 13.68
CA PHE A 4 11.38 23.97 12.57
C PHE A 4 12.50 24.72 11.86
N ASN A 5 13.62 24.97 12.54
CA ASN A 5 14.77 25.66 11.94
C ASN A 5 15.59 24.69 11.08
N GLU A 6 15.73 23.43 11.51
CA GLU A 6 16.43 22.37 10.77
C GLU A 6 15.81 22.11 9.39
N TYR A 7 14.47 22.04 9.29
CA TYR A 7 13.79 21.90 7.98
C TYR A 7 13.99 23.11 7.06
N ARG A 8 14.09 24.32 7.63
CA ARG A 8 14.25 25.57 6.87
C ARG A 8 15.68 25.76 6.35
N GLU A 9 16.67 25.27 7.08
CA GLU A 9 18.08 25.33 6.70
C GLU A 9 18.41 24.29 5.63
N GLU A 10 17.85 23.09 5.71
CA GLU A 10 18.05 22.04 4.71
C GLU A 10 17.35 22.34 3.38
N ASP A 11 16.26 23.13 3.41
CA ASP A 11 15.59 23.67 2.23
C ASP A 11 16.25 24.96 1.69
N ARG A 12 17.24 25.53 2.38
CA ARG A 12 17.98 26.72 1.93
C ARG A 12 19.26 26.31 1.21
N MET A 13 19.20 26.31 -0.12
CA MET A 13 20.33 26.17 -1.04
C MET A 13 21.14 24.89 -0.79
N GLY A 14 20.85 23.85 -1.56
CA GLY A 14 21.74 22.68 -1.63
C GLY A 14 23.16 23.15 -1.91
N VAL A 15 24.09 22.78 -1.03
CA VAL A 15 25.53 23.07 -1.15
C VAL A 15 25.94 22.99 -2.62
N ASP A 16 26.29 24.14 -3.18
CA ASP A 16 27.04 24.31 -4.42
C ASP A 16 26.56 23.50 -5.64
N GLY A 17 25.26 23.54 -5.95
CA GLY A 17 24.74 23.09 -7.26
C GLY A 17 24.01 21.74 -7.28
N LEU A 18 23.61 21.21 -6.12
CA LEU A 18 22.79 20.00 -6.00
C LEU A 18 21.30 20.30 -5.77
N GLU A 19 20.42 19.41 -6.23
CA GLU A 19 18.96 19.54 -6.10
C GLU A 19 18.53 19.58 -4.62
N ASN A 20 17.67 20.55 -4.27
CA ASN A 20 17.12 20.70 -2.92
C ASN A 20 16.27 19.47 -2.51
N ARG A 21 16.18 19.13 -1.21
CA ARG A 21 15.38 18.02 -0.67
C ARG A 21 13.96 17.99 -1.24
N ALA A 22 13.29 19.14 -1.32
CA ALA A 22 11.95 19.24 -1.88
C ALA A 22 11.89 18.84 -3.37
N ALA A 23 12.93 19.14 -4.16
CA ALA A 23 13.03 18.75 -5.56
C ALA A 23 13.27 17.24 -5.72
N ASN A 24 14.19 16.68 -4.92
CA ASN A 24 14.42 15.23 -4.85
C ASN A 24 13.15 14.46 -4.46
N ALA A 25 12.39 14.95 -3.48
CA ALA A 25 11.14 14.32 -3.06
C ALA A 25 10.09 14.33 -4.18
N ARG A 26 9.98 15.43 -4.94
CA ARG A 26 9.08 15.51 -6.10
C ARG A 26 9.50 14.54 -7.20
N ARG A 27 10.80 14.49 -7.53
CA ARG A 27 11.33 13.57 -8.54
C ARG A 27 11.09 12.11 -8.14
N PHE A 28 11.39 11.76 -6.89
CA PHE A 28 11.13 10.42 -6.36
C PHE A 28 9.64 10.07 -6.48
N ALA A 29 8.74 10.96 -6.05
CA ALA A 29 7.31 10.75 -6.15
C ALA A 29 6.85 10.57 -7.61
N ALA A 30 7.38 11.35 -8.55
CA ALA A 30 7.07 11.20 -9.98
C ALA A 30 7.50 9.83 -10.53
N GLU A 31 8.73 9.39 -10.19
CA GLU A 31 9.24 8.08 -10.60
C GLU A 31 8.41 6.93 -10.02
N GLN A 32 8.04 7.01 -8.73
CA GLN A 32 7.17 6.00 -8.12
C GLN A 32 5.74 6.04 -8.69
N GLY A 33 5.22 7.23 -9.01
CA GLY A 33 3.90 7.40 -9.60
C GLY A 33 3.77 6.67 -10.94
N ILE A 34 4.78 6.77 -11.81
CA ILE A 34 4.81 6.05 -13.10
C ILE A 34 4.82 4.54 -12.88
N LYS A 35 5.63 4.05 -11.93
CA LYS A 35 5.70 2.61 -11.62
C LYS A 35 4.35 2.08 -11.09
N ALA A 36 3.71 2.84 -10.20
CA ALA A 36 2.39 2.50 -9.68
C ALA A 36 1.33 2.48 -10.80
N ALA A 37 1.34 3.47 -11.69
CA ALA A 37 0.43 3.51 -12.83
C ALA A 37 0.64 2.32 -13.78
N ALA A 38 1.89 1.95 -14.06
CA ALA A 38 2.21 0.78 -14.87
C ALA A 38 1.71 -0.53 -14.23
N LEU A 39 1.85 -0.68 -12.91
CA LEU A 39 1.33 -1.83 -12.16
C LEU A 39 -0.20 -1.91 -12.19
N VAL A 40 -0.89 -0.79 -12.08
CA VAL A 40 -2.36 -0.76 -12.19
C VAL A 40 -2.81 -1.13 -13.60
N ALA A 41 -2.13 -0.63 -14.63
CA ALA A 41 -2.42 -0.97 -16.02
C ALA A 41 -2.22 -2.48 -16.28
N SER A 42 -1.12 -3.07 -15.80
CA SER A 42 -0.87 -4.50 -15.96
C SER A 42 -1.89 -5.36 -15.20
N ALA A 43 -2.24 -4.98 -13.97
CA ALA A 43 -3.26 -5.67 -13.17
C ALA A 43 -4.63 -5.64 -13.86
N ARG A 44 -5.02 -4.51 -14.44
CA ARG A 44 -6.26 -4.39 -15.23
C ARG A 44 -6.25 -5.30 -16.46
N GLY A 45 -5.13 -5.34 -17.19
CA GLY A 45 -4.96 -6.24 -18.33
C GLY A 45 -5.07 -7.71 -17.94
N ALA A 46 -4.46 -8.11 -16.83
CA ALA A 46 -4.56 -9.47 -16.31
C ALA A 46 -6.00 -9.85 -15.91
N LEU A 47 -6.75 -8.94 -15.28
CA LEU A 47 -8.16 -9.15 -14.94
C LEU A 47 -9.03 -9.30 -16.21
N ALA A 48 -8.79 -8.47 -17.23
CA ALA A 48 -9.52 -8.56 -18.50
C ALA A 48 -9.23 -9.87 -19.24
N ALA A 49 -7.97 -10.30 -19.29
CA ALA A 49 -7.59 -11.58 -19.89
C ALA A 49 -8.20 -12.78 -19.13
N TYR A 50 -8.26 -12.71 -17.79
CA TYR A 50 -8.94 -13.72 -16.99
C TYR A 50 -10.42 -13.81 -17.33
N GLU A 51 -11.11 -12.67 -17.44
CA GLU A 51 -12.54 -12.62 -17.77
C GLU A 51 -12.82 -13.16 -19.18
N ASP A 52 -11.96 -12.86 -20.16
CA ASP A 52 -12.04 -13.39 -21.52
C ASP A 52 -11.89 -14.92 -21.56
N MET A 53 -10.95 -15.47 -20.79
CA MET A 53 -10.68 -16.92 -20.76
C MET A 53 -11.74 -17.72 -19.98
N ILE A 54 -12.24 -17.18 -18.87
CA ILE A 54 -13.11 -17.90 -17.94
C ILE A 54 -14.59 -17.57 -18.15
N GLY A 55 -14.91 -16.44 -18.79
CA GLY A 55 -16.27 -15.95 -19.00
C GLY A 55 -16.93 -15.37 -17.74
N ALA A 56 -16.16 -15.16 -16.67
CA ALA A 56 -16.62 -14.56 -15.42
C ALA A 56 -15.55 -13.64 -14.82
N PRO A 57 -15.93 -12.53 -14.18
CA PRO A 57 -14.98 -11.61 -13.57
C PRO A 57 -14.31 -12.25 -12.34
N TRP A 58 -13.01 -11.98 -12.17
CA TRP A 58 -12.27 -12.43 -11.00
C TRP A 58 -12.81 -11.80 -9.72
N LYS A 59 -12.98 -12.62 -8.67
CA LYS A 59 -13.45 -12.16 -7.35
C LYS A 59 -12.32 -12.25 -6.33
N PRO A 60 -12.07 -11.18 -5.55
CA PRO A 60 -11.16 -11.25 -4.42
C PRO A 60 -11.59 -12.32 -3.42
N TYR A 61 -10.63 -13.04 -2.88
CA TYR A 61 -10.89 -13.97 -1.79
C TYR A 61 -11.30 -13.19 -0.54
N THR A 62 -12.49 -13.48 -0.02
CA THR A 62 -12.96 -12.99 1.27
C THR A 62 -13.06 -14.17 2.23
N ALA A 63 -12.36 -14.11 3.35
CA ALA A 63 -12.55 -15.11 4.40
C ALA A 63 -14.00 -14.99 4.94
N SER A 64 -14.84 -15.99 4.69
CA SER A 64 -16.25 -16.03 5.13
C SER A 64 -16.42 -15.91 6.65
N ASN A 65 -15.35 -16.10 7.41
CA ASN A 65 -15.31 -16.01 8.85
C ASN A 65 -13.98 -15.34 9.22
N ALA A 66 -13.95 -14.01 9.21
CA ALA A 66 -12.80 -13.22 9.65
C ALA A 66 -12.53 -13.32 11.17
N ARG A 67 -13.02 -14.37 11.84
CA ARG A 67 -12.55 -14.71 13.18
C ARG A 67 -11.13 -15.23 13.03
N THR A 68 -10.18 -14.55 13.63
CA THR A 68 -8.83 -15.08 13.81
C THR A 68 -8.92 -16.47 14.44
N ILE A 69 -7.96 -17.36 14.12
CA ILE A 69 -7.98 -18.73 14.67
C ILE A 69 -8.08 -18.67 16.21
N ASP A 70 -7.46 -17.68 16.85
CA ASP A 70 -7.58 -17.42 18.29
C ASP A 70 -9.03 -17.14 18.74
N GLN A 71 -9.80 -16.35 17.99
CA GLN A 71 -11.21 -16.08 18.32
C GLN A 71 -12.11 -17.31 18.13
N ARG A 72 -11.77 -18.20 17.20
CA ARG A 72 -12.48 -19.48 17.04
C ARG A 72 -12.12 -20.47 18.14
N ALA A 73 -10.85 -20.52 18.52
CA ALA A 73 -10.37 -21.35 19.62
C ALA A 73 -10.99 -20.90 20.95
N ALA A 74 -10.97 -19.60 21.25
CA ALA A 74 -11.60 -19.04 22.45
C ALA A 74 -13.12 -19.31 22.49
N ALA A 75 -13.82 -19.19 21.35
CA ALA A 75 -15.25 -19.51 21.31
C ALA A 75 -15.54 -21.00 21.52
N ALA A 76 -14.71 -21.90 20.97
CA ALA A 76 -14.85 -23.33 21.19
C ALA A 76 -14.49 -23.74 22.63
N GLU A 77 -13.53 -23.04 23.26
CA GLU A 77 -13.17 -23.24 24.66
C GLU A 77 -14.30 -22.76 25.59
N MET A 78 -14.90 -21.59 25.34
CA MET A 78 -16.04 -21.11 26.11
C MET A 78 -17.27 -22.03 25.97
N ASP A 79 -17.54 -22.55 24.77
CA ASP A 79 -18.61 -23.53 24.52
C ASP A 79 -18.34 -24.85 25.24
N ALA A 80 -17.09 -25.33 25.24
CA ALA A 80 -16.68 -26.53 25.98
C ALA A 80 -16.71 -26.34 27.51
N LEU A 81 -16.50 -25.11 28.00
CA LEU A 81 -16.56 -24.75 29.41
C LEU A 81 -17.98 -24.38 29.88
N GLY A 82 -18.97 -24.33 28.97
CA GLY A 82 -20.38 -24.17 29.30
C GLY A 82 -20.83 -22.75 29.65
N PHE A 83 -20.22 -21.72 29.07
CA PHE A 83 -20.69 -20.32 29.13
C PHE A 83 -21.55 -19.96 27.92
#